data_AF-A0A920U3J5-F1
#
_entry.id   AF-A0A920U3J5-F1
#
_cell.length_a   1.000
_cell.length_b   1.000
_cell.length_c   1.000
_cell.angle_alpha   90.00
_cell.angle_beta   90.00
_cell.angle_gamma   90.00
#
_symmetry.space_group_name_H-M   'P 1'
#
loop_
_entity.id
_entity.type
_entity.pdbx_description
1 polymer ?
#
loop_
_entity_poly.entity_id
_entity_poly.type
_entity_poly.pdbx_seq_one_letter_code
_entity_poly.pdbx_strand_id
1 'polypeptide(L)'
;MTVMIATPDLSRARSGQSFALGLARMGARIVYSGTTGLRTPDVIREKLDGMGARYEEHNDLSIGQQEELIADQGIDLLYLPGCSVKKGDPGRDDFMKKMEGTTSRSRV
;
A
#
# COMPACT_ATOMS: atom_id res chain seq x y z
N MET A 1 6.39 -6.26 -15.97
CA MET A 1 6.38 -6.47 -14.52
C MET A 1 5.86 -5.22 -13.84
N THR A 2 4.57 -5.26 -13.52
CA THR A 2 3.88 -4.27 -12.70
C THR A 2 3.60 -4.88 -11.33
N VAL A 3 4.00 -4.19 -10.27
CA VAL A 3 3.80 -4.65 -8.89
C VAL A 3 2.96 -3.65 -8.14
N MET A 4 1.89 -4.16 -7.51
CA MET A 4 1.03 -3.38 -6.66
C MET A 4 1.38 -3.59 -5.19
N ILE A 5 1.55 -2.50 -4.45
CA ILE A 5 1.71 -2.47 -3.00
C ILE A 5 0.43 -1.90 -2.42
N ALA A 6 -0.41 -2.74 -1.81
CA ALA A 6 -1.72 -2.33 -1.31
C ALA A 6 -1.83 -2.52 0.20
N THR A 7 -2.09 -1.43 0.92
CA THR A 7 -2.34 -1.47 2.36
C THR A 7 -3.04 -0.18 2.80
N PRO A 8 -3.92 -0.21 3.82
CA PRO A 8 -4.56 1.01 4.34
C PRO A 8 -3.57 2.07 4.85
N ASP A 9 -2.33 1.69 5.17
CA ASP A 9 -1.32 2.61 5.70
C ASP A 9 0.04 2.42 5.02
N LEU A 10 0.21 3.09 3.88
CA LEU A 10 1.45 3.11 3.11
C LEU A 10 2.60 3.79 3.87
N SER A 11 2.27 4.71 4.78
CA SER A 11 3.26 5.42 5.60
C SER A 11 4.05 4.47 6.51
N ARG A 12 3.40 3.40 6.99
CA ARG A 12 4.00 2.38 7.88
C ARG A 12 4.40 1.08 7.18
N ALA A 13 4.19 0.97 5.88
CA ALA A 13 4.47 -0.21 5.07
C ALA A 13 5.96 -0.46 4.80
N ARG A 14 6.80 -0.54 5.85
CA ARG A 14 8.27 -0.56 5.73
C ARG A 14 8.81 -1.69 4.84
N SER A 15 8.25 -2.90 4.92
CA SER A 15 8.63 -4.00 4.02
C SER A 15 8.19 -3.72 2.58
N GLY A 16 6.98 -3.17 2.39
CA GLY A 16 6.47 -2.74 1.08
C GLY A 16 7.33 -1.66 0.44
N GLN A 17 7.79 -0.68 1.22
CA GLN A 17 8.68 0.39 0.75
C GLN A 17 10.02 -0.16 0.25
N SER A 18 10.68 -1.04 1.03
CA SER A 18 11.93 -1.66 0.62
C SER A 18 11.77 -2.56 -0.61
N PHE A 19 10.68 -3.33 -0.66
CA PHE A 19 10.37 -4.21 -1.78
C PHE A 19 10.12 -3.41 -3.06
N ALA A 20 9.31 -2.36 -2.99
CA ALA A 20 9.04 -1.48 -4.12
C ALA A 20 10.30 -0.78 -4.64
N LEU A 21 11.16 -0.26 -3.76
CA LEU A 21 12.43 0.35 -4.17
C LEU A 21 13.36 -0.63 -4.87
N GLY A 22 13.41 -1.89 -4.43
CA GLY A 22 14.19 -2.93 -5.08
C GLY A 22 13.69 -3.22 -6.49
N LEU A 23 12.38 -3.42 -6.62
CA LEU A 23 11.76 -3.72 -7.91
C LEU A 23 11.78 -2.55 -8.88
N ALA A 24 11.59 -1.32 -8.39
CA ALA A 24 11.70 -0.11 -9.19
C ALA A 24 13.10 0.03 -9.80
N ARG A 25 14.16 -0.26 -9.03
CA ARG A 25 15.54 -0.31 -9.56
C ARG A 25 15.74 -1.36 -10.65
N MET A 26 14.94 -2.43 -10.66
CA MET A 26 14.94 -3.46 -11.70
C MET A 26 14.05 -3.10 -12.90
N GLY A 27 13.50 -1.88 -12.94
CA GLY A 27 12.65 -1.39 -14.03
C GLY A 27 11.18 -1.76 -13.93
N ALA A 28 10.74 -2.36 -12.82
CA ALA A 28 9.33 -2.65 -12.58
C ALA A 28 8.53 -1.34 -12.46
N ARG A 29 7.26 -1.41 -12.89
CA ARG A 29 6.28 -0.36 -12.63
C ARG A 29 5.65 -0.60 -11.26
N ILE A 30 5.55 0.43 -10.44
CA ILE A 30 5.00 0.31 -9.07
C ILE A 30 3.65 1.00 -9.00
N VAL A 31 2.65 0.31 -8.45
CA VAL A 31 1.33 0.86 -8.18
C VAL A 31 1.10 0.82 -6.68
N TYR A 32 0.89 1.96 -6.05
CA TYR A 32 0.53 2.02 -4.64
C TYR A 32 -0.99 2.14 -4.49
N SER A 33 -1.57 1.41 -3.53
CA SER A 33 -2.94 1.59 -3.09
C SER A 33 -3.01 1.76 -1.58
N GLY A 34 -3.67 2.82 -1.12
CA GLY A 34 -3.81 3.12 0.31
C GLY A 34 -4.91 4.11 0.64
N THR A 35 -4.73 4.83 1.76
CA THR A 35 -5.71 5.78 2.30
C THR A 35 -5.13 7.20 2.30
N THR A 36 -5.94 8.18 1.92
CA THR A 36 -5.52 9.59 1.99
C THR A 36 -5.09 9.97 3.41
N GLY A 37 -3.97 10.68 3.53
CA GLY A 37 -3.35 11.03 4.81
C GLY A 37 -2.42 9.96 5.39
N LEU A 38 -2.42 8.73 4.87
CA LEU A 38 -1.50 7.64 5.25
C LEU A 38 -0.68 7.14 4.04
N ARG A 39 -0.30 8.09 3.18
CA ARG A 39 0.37 7.87 1.89
C ARG A 39 1.79 7.35 2.03
N THR A 40 2.38 6.93 0.90
CA THR A 40 3.81 6.60 0.83
C THR A 40 4.64 7.78 1.39
N PRO A 41 5.65 7.56 2.25
CA PRO A 41 6.44 8.67 2.79
C PRO A 41 7.19 9.45 1.70
N ASP A 42 7.38 10.77 1.88
CA ASP A 42 8.11 11.63 0.93
C ASP A 42 9.51 11.09 0.63
N VAL A 43 10.25 10.67 1.67
CA VAL A 43 11.58 10.08 1.53
C VAL A 43 11.63 8.84 0.63
N ILE A 44 10.52 8.12 0.47
CA ILE A 44 10.43 6.98 -0.44
C ILE A 44 10.09 7.45 -1.86
N ARG A 45 9.16 8.40 -2.00
CA ARG A 45 8.83 9.04 -3.29
C ARG A 45 10.05 9.71 -3.91
N GLU A 46 10.78 10.52 -3.15
CA GLU A 46 12.00 11.18 -3.60
C GLU A 46 13.06 10.18 -4.10
N LYS A 47 13.16 9.00 -3.47
CA LYS A 47 14.05 7.93 -3.95
C LYS A 47 13.58 7.34 -5.27
N LEU A 48 12.26 7.14 -5.44
CA LEU A 48 11.66 6.66 -6.68
C LEU A 48 11.83 7.67 -7.81
N ASP A 49 11.58 8.95 -7.53
CA ASP A 49 11.79 10.05 -8.46
C ASP A 49 13.27 10.15 -8.86
N GLY A 50 14.18 10.09 -7.87
CA GLY A 50 15.63 10.16 -8.09
C GLY A 50 16.20 8.99 -8.90
N MET A 51 15.49 7.87 -9.01
CA MET A 51 15.87 6.75 -9.88
C MET A 51 15.10 6.72 -11.22
N GLY A 52 14.23 7.70 -11.48
CA GLY A 52 13.36 7.71 -12.67
C GLY A 52 12.37 6.54 -12.69
N ALA A 53 11.93 6.08 -11.51
CA ALA A 53 11.00 4.96 -11.41
C ALA A 53 9.64 5.31 -12.01
N ARG A 54 8.98 4.31 -12.61
CA ARG A 54 7.59 4.43 -13.05
C ARG A 54 6.69 4.04 -11.89
N TYR A 55 6.05 5.00 -11.24
CA TYR A 55 5.08 4.70 -10.19
C TYR A 55 3.86 5.63 -10.19
N GLU A 56 2.77 5.12 -9.65
CA GLU A 56 1.53 5.85 -9.40
C GLU A 56 0.97 5.46 -8.03
N GLU A 57 0.16 6.34 -7.43
CA GLU A 57 -0.47 6.12 -6.13
C GLU A 57 -1.97 6.42 -6.24
N HIS A 58 -2.78 5.42 -5.90
CA HIS A 58 -4.24 5.48 -5.90
C HIS A 58 -4.72 5.36 -4.45
N ASN A 59 -5.56 6.28 -3.97
CA ASN A 59 -6.02 6.25 -2.59
C ASN A 59 -7.55 6.18 -2.51
N ASP A 60 -8.05 5.60 -1.42
CA ASP A 60 -9.47 5.53 -1.06
C ASP A 60 -10.34 4.82 -2.11
N LEU A 61 -9.75 3.83 -2.80
CA LEU A 61 -10.47 3.00 -3.77
C LEU A 61 -11.53 2.15 -3.06
N SER A 62 -12.70 2.06 -3.67
CA SER A 62 -13.66 0.99 -3.34
C SER A 62 -13.12 -0.38 -3.76
N ILE A 63 -13.73 -1.45 -3.26
CA ILE A 63 -13.35 -2.83 -3.64
C ILE A 63 -13.44 -3.03 -5.15
N GLY A 64 -14.53 -2.58 -5.79
CA GLY A 64 -14.70 -2.70 -7.24
C GLY A 64 -13.62 -1.94 -8.02
N GLN A 65 -13.30 -0.71 -7.62
CA GLN A 65 -12.22 0.05 -8.25
C GLN A 65 -10.84 -0.59 -8.03
N GLN A 66 -10.62 -1.25 -6.90
CA GLN A 66 -9.39 -2.00 -6.65
C GLN A 66 -9.29 -3.23 -7.57
N GLU A 67 -10.39 -3.96 -7.75
CA GLU A 67 -10.47 -5.11 -8.66
C GLU A 67 -10.25 -4.70 -10.11
N GLU A 68 -10.91 -3.63 -10.56
CA GLU A 68 -10.69 -3.01 -11.87
C GLU A 68 -9.24 -2.60 -12.05
N LEU A 69 -8.64 -1.92 -11.07
CA LEU A 69 -7.24 -1.54 -11.14
C LEU A 69 -6.32 -2.77 -11.27
N ILE A 70 -6.59 -3.85 -10.52
CA ILE A 70 -5.80 -5.08 -10.61
C ILE A 70 -5.91 -5.72 -12.00
N ALA A 71 -7.13 -5.79 -12.55
CA ALA A 71 -7.40 -6.40 -13.85
C ALA A 71 -6.87 -5.55 -15.02
N ASP A 72 -7.19 -4.26 -15.04
CA ASP A 72 -6.96 -3.37 -16.18
C ASP A 72 -5.51 -2.88 -16.28
N GLN A 73 -4.82 -2.75 -15.15
CA GLN A 73 -3.41 -2.31 -15.13
C GLN A 73 -2.42 -3.46 -15.37
N GLY A 74 -2.90 -4.69 -15.54
CA GLY A 74 -2.04 -5.87 -15.69
C GLY A 74 -1.09 -6.01 -14.51
N ILE A 75 -1.63 -5.98 -13.29
CA ILE A 75 -0.83 -6.20 -12.08
C ILE A 75 -0.33 -7.64 -12.08
N ASP A 76 0.97 -7.81 -12.26
CA ASP A 76 1.62 -9.13 -12.28
C ASP A 76 1.79 -9.69 -10.86
N LEU A 77 1.96 -8.81 -9.86
CA LEU A 77 2.12 -9.17 -8.46
C LEU A 77 1.44 -8.18 -7.53
N LEU A 78 0.55 -8.69 -6.67
CA LEU A 78 -0.07 -7.93 -5.59
C LEU A 78 0.61 -8.28 -4.25
N TYR A 79 1.25 -7.29 -3.63
CA TYR A 79 1.85 -7.42 -2.31
C TYR A 79 1.04 -6.66 -1.27
N LEU A 80 0.65 -7.37 -0.20
CA LEU A 80 -0.16 -6.87 0.90
C LEU A 80 0.69 -6.76 2.17
N PRO A 81 1.51 -5.70 2.34
CA PRO A 81 2.37 -5.57 3.51
C PRO A 81 1.54 -5.38 4.78
N GLY A 82 1.89 -6.15 5.81
CA GLY A 82 1.27 -6.06 7.13
C GLY A 82 1.64 -4.77 7.88
N CYS A 83 0.71 -4.29 8.71
CA CYS A 83 0.93 -3.20 9.65
C CYS A 83 1.91 -3.65 10.75
N SER A 84 3.11 -3.07 10.78
CA SER A 84 4.08 -3.29 11.88
C SER A 84 3.86 -2.25 13.00
N VAL A 85 2.83 -2.44 13.80
CA VAL A 85 2.66 -1.75 15.10
C VAL A 85 3.53 -2.43 16.15
N LYS A 86 4.46 -1.67 16.76
CA LYS A 86 5.30 -2.21 17.84
C LYS A 86 4.45 -2.51 19.07
N LYS A 87 4.84 -3.51 19.85
CA LYS A 87 4.22 -3.79 21.16
C LYS A 87 4.36 -2.54 22.05
N GLY A 88 3.25 -1.98 22.51
CA GLY A 88 3.22 -0.77 23.34
C GLY A 88 3.15 0.55 22.57
N ASP A 89 3.08 0.53 21.24
CA ASP A 89 2.82 1.71 20.42
C ASP A 89 1.34 2.11 20.56
N PRO A 90 1.00 3.36 20.91
CA PRO A 90 -0.39 3.82 20.96
C PRO A 90 -1.15 3.58 19.64
N GLY A 91 -0.43 3.61 18.50
CA GLY A 91 -0.98 3.32 17.19
C GLY A 91 -1.44 1.86 17.00
N ARG A 92 -1.09 0.94 17.93
CA ARG A 92 -1.65 -0.41 18.00
C ARG A 92 -3.12 -0.38 18.38
N ASP A 93 -3.47 0.39 19.40
CA ASP A 93 -4.85 0.41 19.91
C ASP A 93 -5.79 1.07 18.90
N ASP A 94 -5.32 2.10 18.19
CA ASP A 94 -6.04 2.71 17.07
C ASP A 94 -6.18 1.75 15.88
N PHE A 95 -5.17 0.94 15.61
CA PHE A 95 -5.25 -0.11 14.59
C PHE A 95 -6.26 -1.19 14.97
N MET A 96 -6.25 -1.65 16.23
CA MET A 96 -7.21 -2.64 16.73
C MET A 96 -8.65 -2.11 16.69
N LYS A 97 -8.89 -0.85 17.07
CA LYS A 97 -10.22 -0.21 16.96
C LYS A 97 -10.73 -0.14 15.52
N LYS A 98 -9.86 0.16 14.54
CA LYS A 98 -10.22 0.15 13.10
C LYS A 98 -10.55 -1.25 12.60
N MET A 99 -9.87 -2.28 13.11
CA MET A 99 -10.17 -3.68 12.79
C MET A 99 -11.50 -4.14 13.42
N GLU A 100 -11.79 -3.73 14.65
CA GLU A 100 -13.05 -4.05 15.35
C GLU A 100 -14.26 -3.42 14.64
N GLY A 101 -14.14 -2.19 14.12
CA GLY A 101 -15.20 -1.52 13.35
C GLY A 101 -15.52 -2.15 11.98
N THR A 102 -14.64 -3.01 11.45
CA THR A 102 -14.84 -3.67 10.15
C THR A 102 -15.63 -4.98 10.28
N THR A 103 -15.77 -5.53 11.49
CA THR A 103 -16.44 -6.83 11.72
C THR A 103 -17.96 -6.71 11.94
N SER A 104 -18.56 -5.54 11.71
CA SER A 104 -20.02 -5.32 11.89
C SER A 104 -20.84 -5.37 10.58
N ARG A 105 -20.27 -5.74 9.43
CA ARG A 105 -21.11 -6.08 8.26
C ARG A 105 -21.31 -7.58 8.17
N SER A 106 -22.51 -7.95 8.61
CA SER A 106 -23.09 -9.27 8.73
C SER A 106 -22.71 -10.20 7.59
N ARG A 107 -22.38 -11.44 7.95
CA ARG A 107 -22.61 -12.61 7.10
C ARG A 107 -24.06 -12.57 6.64
N VAL A 108 -24.26 -12.67 5.32
CA VAL A 108 -25.45 -13.22 4.68
C VAL A 108 -24.96 -14.36 3.80
#